data_AF-A0A7Y5FSG7-F1
#
_entry.id   AF-A0A7Y5FSG7-F1
#
_cell.length_a   1.000
_cell.length_b   1.000
_cell.length_c   1.000
_cell.angle_alpha   90.00
_cell.angle_beta   90.00
_cell.angle_gamma   90.00
#
_symmetry.space_group_name_H-M   'P 1'
#
loop_
_entity.id
_entity.type
_entity.pdbx_description
1 polymer ?
#
loop_
_entity_poly.entity_id
_entity_poly.type
_entity_poly.pdbx_seq_one_letter_code
_entity_poly.pdbx_strand_id
1 'polypeptide(L)'
;MKTSYTRRDFMKTGAVIGAGAILFPAIMAGESYLKDDNSVPVKNNSAKVVPPHIRSILEYAVMAPSGHNTQPWKIAFANNSITIYPDFSRRLPVVDPDDRELLISLGCIAETILITARAMGYQTGISLNEEEPSIRIDLIPGSEKDYRFLSYIKSRQCTRNMYDGKSISEDHIRLLSESEKDLSAGIHLLSGEGKSDEIVSATAKAARIQYENPAFMDELKFWIRFNR
;
A
#
# COMPACT_ATOMS: atom_id res chain seq x y z
N MET A 1 -14.81 39.48 7.46
CA MET A 1 -15.80 38.40 7.52
C MET A 1 -15.87 37.73 6.15
N LYS A 2 -15.10 36.67 5.93
CA LYS A 2 -15.12 35.86 4.69
C LYS A 2 -15.31 34.42 5.13
N THR A 3 -16.51 33.89 4.93
CA THR A 3 -16.86 32.49 5.18
C THR A 3 -16.20 31.64 4.10
N SER A 4 -15.21 30.83 4.50
CA SER A 4 -14.58 29.82 3.65
C SER A 4 -15.48 28.58 3.65
N TYR A 5 -16.16 28.32 2.54
CA TYR A 5 -16.88 27.07 2.33
C TYR A 5 -15.88 25.94 2.10
N THR A 6 -15.94 24.90 2.92
CA THR A 6 -15.07 23.72 2.78
C THR A 6 -15.86 22.55 2.20
N ARG A 7 -15.16 21.55 1.61
CA ARG A 7 -15.76 20.32 1.04
C ARG A 7 -16.70 19.57 2.00
N ARG A 8 -16.63 19.83 3.31
CA ARG A 8 -17.53 19.29 4.34
C ARG A 8 -18.94 19.90 4.28
N ASP A 9 -19.08 21.12 3.78
CA ASP A 9 -20.36 21.84 3.73
C ASP A 9 -21.23 21.39 2.55
N PHE A 10 -20.60 20.93 1.46
CA PHE A 10 -21.30 20.38 0.28
C PHE A 10 -22.04 19.06 0.59
N MET A 11 -21.52 18.26 1.52
CA MET A 11 -22.13 16.97 1.90
C MET A 11 -23.34 17.11 2.83
N LYS A 12 -23.56 18.28 3.44
CA LYS A 12 -24.68 18.50 4.37
C LYS A 12 -25.95 19.02 3.70
N THR A 13 -25.86 19.53 2.46
CA THR A 13 -27.00 20.08 1.71
C THR A 13 -27.52 19.15 0.60
N GLY A 14 -26.83 18.04 0.34
CA GLY A 14 -27.17 17.07 -0.71
C GLY A 14 -27.73 15.75 -0.17
N ALA A 15 -28.61 15.79 0.84
CA ALA A 15 -29.46 14.65 1.15
C ALA A 15 -30.85 14.94 0.57
N VAL A 16 -31.15 14.37 -0.59
CA VAL A 16 -32.40 13.68 -0.97
C VAL A 16 -32.30 13.32 -2.46
N ILE A 17 -32.82 12.13 -2.79
CA ILE A 17 -32.98 11.46 -4.10
C ILE A 17 -31.88 10.43 -4.45
N GLY A 18 -32.22 9.15 -4.23
CA GLY A 18 -31.71 8.06 -5.06
C GLY A 18 -31.22 6.84 -4.29
N ALA A 19 -32.14 5.98 -3.87
CA ALA A 19 -31.81 4.60 -3.53
C ALA A 19 -31.14 3.92 -4.75
N GLY A 20 -29.90 3.47 -4.59
CA GLY A 20 -29.17 2.77 -5.64
C GLY A 20 -27.85 2.24 -5.10
N ALA A 21 -27.82 0.95 -4.79
CA ALA A 21 -26.59 0.24 -4.45
C ALA A 21 -25.59 0.36 -5.62
N ILE A 22 -24.42 0.96 -5.35
CA ILE A 22 -23.24 0.84 -6.22
C ILE A 22 -22.16 0.16 -5.40
N LEU A 23 -22.30 -1.17 -5.32
CA LEU A 23 -21.16 -2.08 -5.20
C LEU A 23 -20.38 -1.99 -6.52
N PHE A 24 -19.03 -2.00 -6.46
CA PHE A 24 -18.00 -2.02 -7.53
C PHE A 24 -17.36 -0.68 -7.93
N PRO A 25 -16.01 -0.60 -7.86
CA PRO A 25 -15.13 -1.28 -8.84
C PRO A 25 -14.12 -2.31 -8.28
N ALA A 26 -14.08 -2.55 -6.97
CA ALA A 26 -13.01 -3.37 -6.36
C ALA A 26 -12.94 -4.82 -6.88
N ILE A 27 -14.05 -5.39 -7.31
CA ILE A 27 -14.11 -6.79 -7.76
C ILE A 27 -13.66 -6.97 -9.22
N MET A 28 -13.65 -5.92 -10.06
CA MET A 28 -13.09 -5.99 -11.44
C MET A 28 -11.57 -5.85 -11.48
N ALA A 29 -10.96 -5.27 -10.45
CA ALA A 29 -9.50 -5.19 -10.36
C ALA A 29 -8.88 -6.57 -10.07
N GLY A 30 -9.53 -7.38 -9.22
CA GLY A 30 -9.01 -8.69 -8.77
C GLY A 30 -8.78 -9.72 -9.87
N GLU A 31 -9.57 -9.71 -10.95
CA GLU A 31 -9.37 -10.64 -12.09
C GLU A 31 -8.18 -10.25 -12.98
N SER A 32 -7.80 -8.98 -13.02
CA SER A 32 -6.72 -8.47 -13.88
C SER A 32 -5.29 -8.64 -13.31
N TYR A 33 -5.15 -9.11 -12.07
CA TYR A 33 -3.85 -9.29 -11.38
C TYR A 33 -3.31 -10.73 -11.41
N LEU A 34 -4.03 -11.68 -12.01
CA LEU A 34 -3.60 -13.07 -12.17
C LEU A 34 -3.00 -13.25 -13.57
N LYS A 35 -1.67 -13.32 -13.69
CA LYS A 35 -1.00 -13.74 -14.93
C LYS A 35 -0.60 -15.21 -14.86
N ASP A 36 -1.01 -15.94 -15.87
CA ASP A 36 -0.64 -17.30 -16.21
C ASP A 36 0.81 -17.34 -16.72
N ASP A 37 1.71 -18.02 -16.00
CA ASP A 37 3.09 -18.26 -16.43
C ASP A 37 3.16 -19.59 -17.18
N ASN A 38 3.24 -19.51 -18.51
CA ASN A 38 3.27 -20.65 -19.43
C ASN A 38 4.70 -21.08 -19.82
N SER A 39 5.64 -21.10 -18.86
CA SER A 39 6.98 -21.68 -19.07
C SER A 39 7.09 -23.17 -18.73
N VAL A 40 5.99 -23.83 -18.34
CA VAL A 40 5.92 -25.28 -18.12
C VAL A 40 4.72 -25.87 -18.89
N PRO A 41 4.89 -26.90 -19.75
CA PRO A 41 3.79 -27.42 -20.55
C PRO A 41 2.87 -28.27 -19.67
N VAL A 42 1.88 -27.65 -19.04
CA VAL A 42 0.76 -28.35 -18.40
C VAL A 42 -0.51 -28.01 -19.18
N LYS A 43 -0.96 -29.00 -19.96
CA LYS A 43 -2.33 -29.05 -20.47
C LYS A 43 -3.30 -29.02 -19.28
N ASN A 44 -3.78 -27.83 -18.90
CA ASN A 44 -5.14 -27.60 -18.39
C ASN A 44 -5.36 -26.12 -18.10
N ASN A 45 -6.02 -25.46 -19.05
CA ASN A 45 -6.42 -24.07 -19.00
C ASN A 45 -7.72 -23.93 -18.17
N SER A 46 -7.65 -24.28 -16.88
CA SER A 46 -8.70 -23.97 -15.90
C SER A 46 -8.20 -22.81 -15.05
N ALA A 47 -8.81 -21.62 -15.19
CA ALA A 47 -8.57 -20.51 -14.28
C ALA A 47 -8.65 -21.04 -12.84
N LYS A 48 -7.53 -21.03 -12.11
CA LYS A 48 -7.49 -21.51 -10.73
C LYS A 48 -8.47 -20.67 -9.91
N VAL A 49 -9.54 -21.31 -9.44
CA VAL A 49 -10.50 -20.66 -8.53
C VAL A 49 -9.73 -20.25 -7.27
N VAL A 50 -9.64 -18.95 -7.03
CA VAL A 50 -8.98 -18.42 -5.82
C VAL A 50 -9.71 -18.97 -4.59
N PRO A 51 -9.04 -19.71 -3.69
CA PRO A 51 -9.68 -20.25 -2.50
C PRO A 51 -10.31 -19.13 -1.66
N PRO A 52 -11.47 -19.33 -1.03
CA PRO A 52 -12.16 -18.27 -0.29
C PRO A 52 -11.29 -17.58 0.78
N HIS A 53 -10.47 -18.33 1.50
CA HIS A 53 -9.56 -17.77 2.51
C HIS A 53 -8.47 -16.88 1.89
N ILE A 54 -7.91 -17.27 0.73
CA ILE A 54 -6.95 -16.44 -0.02
C ILE A 54 -7.65 -15.18 -0.53
N ARG A 55 -8.85 -15.32 -1.10
CA ARG A 55 -9.63 -14.16 -1.59
C ARG A 55 -9.83 -13.12 -0.49
N SER A 56 -10.27 -13.54 0.69
CA SER A 56 -10.47 -12.64 1.82
C SER A 56 -9.18 -11.92 2.23
N ILE A 57 -8.02 -12.60 2.20
CA ILE A 57 -6.72 -11.97 2.47
C ILE A 57 -6.40 -10.92 1.40
N LEU A 58 -6.59 -11.25 0.12
CA LEU A 58 -6.27 -10.38 -1.00
C LEU A 58 -7.15 -9.13 -1.07
N GLU A 59 -8.40 -9.20 -0.61
CA GLU A 59 -9.30 -8.03 -0.51
C GLU A 59 -8.74 -6.90 0.37
N TYR A 60 -7.97 -7.23 1.40
CA TYR A 60 -7.24 -6.24 2.20
C TYR A 60 -5.87 -5.93 1.61
N ALA A 61 -5.17 -6.93 1.07
CA ALA A 61 -3.84 -6.78 0.49
C ALA A 61 -3.79 -5.71 -0.60
N VAL A 62 -4.80 -5.62 -1.46
CA VAL A 62 -4.88 -4.61 -2.53
C VAL A 62 -4.96 -3.17 -2.02
N MET A 63 -5.24 -2.95 -0.73
CA MET A 63 -5.23 -1.63 -0.13
C MET A 63 -3.82 -1.16 0.21
N ALA A 64 -2.79 -2.02 0.14
CA ALA A 64 -1.38 -1.69 0.41
C ALA A 64 -0.94 -0.40 -0.31
N PRO A 65 -0.16 0.48 0.36
CA PRO A 65 0.38 1.65 -0.31
C PRO A 65 1.45 1.25 -1.34
N SER A 66 1.58 2.05 -2.40
CA SER A 66 2.65 1.95 -3.39
C SER A 66 2.99 3.32 -3.97
N GLY A 67 4.21 3.46 -4.52
CA GLY A 67 4.62 4.64 -5.27
C GLY A 67 3.61 4.97 -6.37
N HIS A 68 3.16 6.23 -6.45
CA HIS A 68 2.08 6.69 -7.34
C HIS A 68 0.80 5.83 -7.37
N ASN A 69 0.59 4.98 -6.36
CA ASN A 69 -0.46 3.97 -6.32
C ASN A 69 -0.43 2.98 -7.52
N THR A 70 0.76 2.71 -8.09
CA THR A 70 0.93 1.84 -9.27
C THR A 70 0.57 0.39 -9.00
N GLN A 71 0.61 -0.04 -7.74
CA GLN A 71 0.38 -1.41 -7.27
C GLN A 71 1.27 -2.40 -8.05
N PRO A 72 2.61 -2.31 -7.92
CA PRO A 72 3.55 -2.97 -8.82
C PRO A 72 3.83 -4.42 -8.41
N TRP A 73 2.77 -5.19 -8.13
CA TRP A 73 2.86 -6.57 -7.64
C TRP A 73 2.01 -7.52 -8.48
N LYS A 74 2.52 -8.74 -8.66
CA LYS A 74 1.79 -9.92 -9.12
C LYS A 74 1.70 -10.91 -7.98
N ILE A 75 0.56 -11.60 -7.88
CA ILE A 75 0.31 -12.57 -6.83
C ILE A 75 0.14 -13.96 -7.44
N ALA A 76 0.90 -14.92 -6.92
CA ALA A 76 0.65 -16.34 -7.12
C ALA A 76 0.21 -16.97 -5.79
N PHE A 77 -0.52 -18.07 -5.87
CA PHE A 77 -0.89 -18.85 -4.69
C PHE A 77 -0.87 -20.35 -5.01
N ALA A 78 -0.38 -21.13 -4.05
CA ALA A 78 -0.34 -22.59 -4.10
C ALA A 78 -0.14 -23.15 -2.69
N ASN A 79 -0.65 -24.34 -2.38
CA ASN A 79 -0.32 -25.07 -1.14
C ASN A 79 -0.41 -24.22 0.14
N ASN A 80 -1.49 -23.44 0.30
CA ASN A 80 -1.70 -22.52 1.42
C ASN A 80 -0.60 -21.46 1.59
N SER A 81 0.00 -21.02 0.48
CA SER A 81 0.98 -19.95 0.43
C SER A 81 0.61 -18.90 -0.60
N ILE A 82 1.07 -17.68 -0.37
CA ILE A 82 0.93 -16.54 -1.27
C ILE A 82 2.34 -16.08 -1.63
N THR A 83 2.64 -15.96 -2.91
CA THR A 83 3.93 -15.42 -3.40
C THR A 83 3.70 -14.12 -4.13
N ILE A 84 4.51 -13.12 -3.79
CA ILE A 84 4.45 -11.76 -4.31
C ILE A 84 5.67 -11.57 -5.21
N TYR A 85 5.42 -11.21 -6.46
CA TYR A 85 6.45 -10.91 -7.45
C TYR A 85 6.36 -9.45 -7.86
N PRO A 86 7.49 -8.81 -8.23
CA PRO A 86 7.49 -7.48 -8.82
C PRO A 86 6.78 -7.50 -10.17
N ASP A 87 5.93 -6.50 -10.41
CA ASP A 87 5.42 -6.20 -11.74
C ASP A 87 6.22 -5.06 -12.37
N PHE A 88 7.33 -5.40 -13.03
CA PHE A 88 8.15 -4.41 -13.74
C PHE A 88 7.41 -3.66 -14.86
N SER A 89 6.23 -4.13 -15.31
CA SER A 89 5.39 -3.35 -16.24
C SER A 89 4.71 -2.14 -15.60
N ARG A 90 4.72 -2.07 -14.26
CA ARG A 90 4.15 -1.00 -13.42
C ARG A 90 5.23 -0.22 -12.66
N ARG A 91 6.49 -0.40 -13.04
CA ARG A 91 7.63 0.32 -12.45
C ARG A 91 7.59 1.80 -12.81
N LEU A 92 8.37 2.58 -12.07
CA LEU A 92 8.47 4.03 -12.21
C LEU A 92 9.90 4.40 -12.64
N PRO A 93 10.30 4.16 -13.90
CA PRO A 93 11.69 4.25 -14.31
C PRO A 93 12.31 5.65 -14.19
N VAL A 94 11.52 6.72 -14.11
CA VAL A 94 12.06 8.08 -13.95
C VAL A 94 12.20 8.45 -12.47
N VAL A 95 11.16 8.27 -11.64
CA VAL A 95 11.25 8.62 -10.21
C VAL A 95 11.98 7.55 -9.36
N ASP A 96 11.94 6.29 -9.78
CA ASP A 96 12.52 5.12 -9.10
C ASP A 96 13.35 4.27 -10.09
N PRO A 97 14.47 4.79 -10.61
CA PRO A 97 15.25 4.13 -11.66
C PRO A 97 15.85 2.78 -11.21
N ASP A 98 16.12 2.65 -9.90
CA ASP A 98 16.72 1.47 -9.28
C ASP A 98 15.67 0.49 -8.72
N ASP A 99 14.36 0.73 -8.95
CA ASP A 99 13.24 -0.09 -8.47
C ASP A 99 13.19 -0.26 -6.93
N ARG A 100 13.80 0.67 -6.19
CA ARG A 100 13.84 0.63 -4.72
C ARG A 100 12.45 0.85 -4.14
N GLU A 101 11.70 1.83 -4.63
CA GLU A 101 10.32 2.10 -4.18
C GLU A 101 9.36 0.99 -4.61
N LEU A 102 9.62 0.35 -5.76
CA LEU A 102 8.92 -0.86 -6.17
C LEU A 102 9.09 -1.97 -5.13
N LEU A 103 10.32 -2.29 -4.71
CA LEU A 103 10.57 -3.32 -3.71
C LEU A 103 10.00 -2.95 -2.32
N ILE A 104 10.05 -1.67 -1.93
CA ILE A 104 9.36 -1.18 -0.73
C ILE A 104 7.85 -1.41 -0.81
N SER A 105 7.26 -1.18 -1.99
CA SER A 105 5.83 -1.43 -2.24
C SER A 105 5.48 -2.92 -2.08
N LEU A 106 6.37 -3.84 -2.47
CA LEU A 106 6.23 -5.28 -2.22
C LEU A 106 6.22 -5.61 -0.73
N GLY A 107 7.10 -4.98 0.05
CA GLY A 107 7.09 -5.10 1.52
C GLY A 107 5.77 -4.60 2.14
N CYS A 108 5.21 -3.53 1.60
CA CYS A 108 3.93 -2.98 2.07
C CYS A 108 2.75 -3.94 1.85
N ILE A 109 2.66 -4.59 0.68
CA ILE A 109 1.62 -5.60 0.44
C ILE A 109 1.89 -6.87 1.25
N ALA A 110 3.15 -7.28 1.44
CA ALA A 110 3.52 -8.39 2.29
C ALA A 110 3.02 -8.19 3.73
N GLU A 111 3.33 -7.06 4.36
CA GLU A 111 2.87 -6.77 5.73
C GLU A 111 1.34 -6.71 5.81
N THR A 112 0.67 -6.14 4.79
CA THR A 112 -0.80 -6.12 4.72
C THR A 112 -1.38 -7.54 4.67
N ILE A 113 -0.75 -8.46 3.94
CA ILE A 113 -1.09 -9.89 3.91
C ILE A 113 -0.86 -10.52 5.29
N LEU A 114 0.29 -10.28 5.93
CA LEU A 114 0.62 -10.82 7.25
C LEU A 114 -0.38 -10.38 8.32
N ILE A 115 -0.77 -9.10 8.35
CA ILE A 115 -1.80 -8.57 9.26
C ILE A 115 -3.14 -9.28 9.02
N THR A 116 -3.54 -9.41 7.75
CA THR A 116 -4.84 -9.98 7.40
C THR A 116 -4.90 -11.48 7.68
N ALA A 117 -3.83 -12.21 7.37
CA ALA A 117 -3.70 -13.64 7.64
C ALA A 117 -3.79 -13.93 9.15
N ARG A 118 -3.06 -13.17 9.98
CA ARG A 118 -3.13 -13.26 11.45
C ARG A 118 -4.54 -12.99 11.99
N ALA A 119 -5.24 -12.00 11.46
CA ALA A 119 -6.63 -11.73 11.82
C ALA A 119 -7.60 -12.86 11.43
N MET A 120 -7.25 -13.65 10.41
CA MET A 120 -8.01 -14.83 9.98
C MET A 120 -7.65 -16.10 10.74
N GLY A 121 -6.67 -16.05 11.65
CA GLY A 121 -6.25 -17.20 12.46
C GLY A 121 -5.14 -18.02 11.82
N TYR A 122 -4.36 -17.43 10.91
CA TYR A 122 -3.14 -18.06 10.40
C TYR A 122 -1.91 -17.52 11.14
N GLN A 123 -1.03 -18.43 11.53
CA GLN A 123 0.39 -18.10 11.69
C GLN A 123 1.03 -17.95 10.30
N THR A 124 2.08 -17.16 10.20
CA THR A 124 2.69 -16.82 8.92
C THR A 124 4.19 -17.09 8.93
N GLY A 125 4.69 -17.84 7.95
CA GLY A 125 6.11 -17.93 7.63
C GLY A 125 6.45 -17.01 6.46
N ILE A 126 7.59 -16.32 6.50
CA ILE A 126 8.05 -15.47 5.40
C ILE A 126 9.41 -15.97 4.89
N SER A 127 9.57 -15.99 3.57
CA SER A 127 10.84 -16.25 2.90
C SER A 127 11.03 -15.30 1.73
N LEU A 128 12.28 -14.90 1.51
CA LEU A 128 12.69 -13.99 0.45
C LEU A 128 13.55 -14.75 -0.56
N ASN A 129 13.36 -14.46 -1.84
CA ASN A 129 14.30 -14.84 -2.89
C ASN A 129 14.89 -13.55 -3.47
N GLU A 130 16.21 -13.40 -3.37
CA GLU A 130 16.93 -12.21 -3.86
C GLU A 130 17.38 -12.35 -5.32
N GLU A 131 17.64 -13.57 -5.80
CA GLU A 131 18.06 -13.82 -7.19
C GLU A 131 16.90 -13.58 -8.16
N GLU A 132 15.72 -14.05 -7.79
CA GLU A 132 14.45 -13.73 -8.44
C GLU A 132 13.54 -13.03 -7.43
N PRO A 133 13.59 -11.68 -7.34
CA PRO A 133 12.94 -10.91 -6.30
C PRO A 133 11.51 -11.35 -6.06
N SER A 134 11.27 -11.99 -4.92
CA SER A 134 9.93 -12.42 -4.53
C SER A 134 9.82 -12.63 -3.03
N ILE A 135 8.60 -12.46 -2.54
CA ILE A 135 8.25 -12.65 -1.13
C ILE A 135 7.23 -13.78 -1.06
N ARG A 136 7.59 -14.88 -0.41
CA ARG A 136 6.67 -15.99 -0.15
C ARG A 136 6.18 -15.92 1.29
N ILE A 137 4.87 -16.04 1.45
CA ILE A 137 4.16 -16.07 2.72
C ILE A 137 3.43 -17.41 2.83
N ASP A 138 3.89 -18.26 3.73
CA ASP A 138 3.23 -19.51 4.06
C ASP A 138 2.17 -19.27 5.13
N LEU A 139 0.94 -19.72 4.88
CA LEU A 139 -0.16 -19.65 5.82
C LEU A 139 -0.22 -20.97 6.58
N ILE A 140 -0.07 -20.91 7.90
CA ILE A 140 -0.09 -22.08 8.78
C ILE A 140 -1.32 -21.93 9.67
N PRO A 141 -2.27 -22.88 9.68
CA PRO A 141 -3.42 -22.80 10.58
C PRO A 141 -2.98 -22.59 12.03
N GLY A 142 -3.38 -21.48 12.63
CA GLY A 142 -3.12 -21.11 14.02
C GLY A 142 -4.39 -21.13 14.86
N SER A 143 -4.24 -21.12 16.18
CA SER A 143 -5.37 -21.15 17.11
C SER A 143 -5.91 -19.77 17.51
N GLU A 144 -5.09 -18.71 17.44
CA GLU A 144 -5.45 -17.37 17.91
C GLU A 144 -5.52 -16.36 16.77
N LYS A 145 -6.59 -15.54 16.77
CA LYS A 145 -6.81 -14.47 15.79
C LYS A 145 -6.33 -13.14 16.35
N ASP A 146 -5.52 -12.43 15.57
CA ASP A 146 -5.00 -11.11 15.95
C ASP A 146 -5.65 -10.00 15.10
N TYR A 147 -6.54 -9.23 15.71
CA TYR A 147 -7.26 -8.15 15.04
C TYR A 147 -6.62 -6.76 15.22
N ARG A 148 -5.49 -6.66 15.94
CA ARG A 148 -4.92 -5.38 16.40
C ARG A 148 -4.79 -4.33 15.29
N PHE A 149 -4.39 -4.76 14.09
CA PHE A 149 -4.11 -3.86 12.97
C PHE A 149 -5.11 -3.93 11.80
N LEU A 150 -6.06 -4.86 11.82
CA LEU A 150 -6.92 -5.14 10.66
C LEU A 150 -7.78 -3.92 10.27
N SER A 151 -8.37 -3.23 11.24
CA SER A 151 -9.21 -2.06 11.00
C SER A 151 -8.43 -0.89 10.42
N TYR A 152 -7.13 -0.77 10.73
CA TYR A 152 -6.27 0.31 10.26
C TYR A 152 -5.91 0.20 8.78
N ILE A 153 -5.97 -1.01 8.19
CA ILE A 153 -5.78 -1.17 6.73
C ILE A 153 -6.81 -0.37 5.94
N LYS A 154 -8.07 -0.34 6.41
CA LYS A 154 -9.18 0.35 5.75
C LYS A 154 -9.21 1.85 6.02
N SER A 155 -8.72 2.29 7.18
CA SER A 155 -8.79 3.69 7.60
C SER A 155 -7.54 4.49 7.27
N ARG A 156 -6.38 3.85 7.07
CA ARG A 156 -5.14 4.55 6.70
C ARG A 156 -5.28 5.24 5.35
N GLN A 157 -4.67 6.41 5.25
CA GLN A 157 -4.67 7.22 4.04
C GLN A 157 -3.38 8.03 3.94
N CYS A 158 -2.95 8.31 2.72
CA CYS A 158 -1.92 9.31 2.48
C CYS A 158 -2.58 10.70 2.46
N THR A 159 -2.35 11.50 3.51
CA THR A 159 -2.81 12.90 3.54
C THR A 159 -1.67 13.84 3.16
N ARG A 160 -1.96 14.77 2.25
CA ARG A 160 -1.07 15.89 1.88
C ARG A 160 -1.61 17.24 2.36
N ASN A 161 -2.60 17.21 3.26
CA ASN A 161 -3.15 18.41 3.88
C ASN A 161 -2.21 18.93 4.96
N MET A 162 -2.35 20.22 5.30
CA MET A 162 -1.70 20.76 6.49
C MET A 162 -2.23 20.05 7.74
N TYR A 163 -1.31 19.64 8.61
CA TYR A 163 -1.62 19.16 9.95
C TYR A 163 -1.95 20.34 10.88
N ASP A 164 -2.60 20.08 12.01
CA ASP A 164 -3.06 21.12 12.94
C ASP A 164 -1.95 21.73 13.82
N GLY A 165 -0.71 21.26 13.65
CA GLY A 165 0.47 21.76 14.36
C GLY A 165 0.54 21.37 15.83
N LYS A 166 -0.37 20.52 16.33
CA LYS A 166 -0.30 20.04 17.71
C LYS A 166 0.87 19.08 17.90
N SER A 167 1.61 19.28 18.98
CA SER A 167 2.66 18.33 19.38
C SER A 167 2.07 16.96 19.68
N ILE A 168 2.80 15.92 19.28
CA ILE A 168 2.52 14.54 19.67
C ILE A 168 2.81 14.41 21.17
N SER A 169 1.96 13.70 21.92
CA SER A 169 2.18 13.47 23.35
C SER A 169 3.46 12.68 23.60
N GLU A 170 4.11 12.93 24.74
CA GLU A 170 5.32 12.21 25.16
C GLU A 170 5.09 10.70 25.24
N ASP A 171 3.91 10.26 25.67
CA ASP A 171 3.54 8.84 25.69
C ASP A 171 3.54 8.20 24.29
N HIS A 172 3.01 8.90 23.28
CA HIS A 172 3.03 8.40 21.90
C HIS A 172 4.45 8.41 21.31
N ILE A 173 5.26 9.44 21.63
CA ILE A 173 6.67 9.48 21.23
C ILE A 173 7.43 8.29 21.83
N ARG A 174 7.22 8.01 23.13
CA ARG A 174 7.82 6.85 23.80
C ARG A 174 7.40 5.54 23.14
N LEU A 175 6.11 5.36 22.85
CA LEU A 175 5.60 4.15 22.19
C LEU A 175 6.22 3.96 20.78
N LEU A 176 6.40 5.04 20.01
CA LEU A 176 7.05 4.97 18.70
C LEU A 176 8.52 4.57 18.82
N SER A 177 9.26 5.17 19.76
CA SER A 177 10.67 4.81 20.00
C SER A 177 10.82 3.37 20.49
N GLU A 178 9.94 2.90 21.38
CA GLU A 178 9.97 1.53 21.87
C GLU A 178 9.63 0.49 20.78
N SER A 179 8.88 0.85 19.75
CA SER A 179 8.56 -0.06 18.63
C SER A 179 9.74 -0.32 17.69
N GLU A 180 10.81 0.48 17.74
CA GLU A 180 11.99 0.31 16.89
C GLU A 180 12.64 -1.06 17.07
N LYS A 181 12.59 -1.63 18.28
CA LYS A 181 13.12 -2.97 18.59
C LYS A 181 12.44 -4.10 17.81
N ASP A 182 11.23 -3.86 17.34
CA ASP A 182 10.41 -4.82 16.59
C ASP A 182 10.58 -4.64 15.07
N LEU A 183 11.41 -3.67 14.64
CA LEU A 183 11.67 -3.36 13.25
C LEU A 183 13.09 -3.74 12.84
N SER A 184 13.26 -4.08 11.56
CA SER A 184 14.58 -4.21 10.93
C SER A 184 15.14 -2.86 10.43
N ALA A 185 14.49 -1.75 10.81
CA ALA A 185 14.82 -0.39 10.38
C ALA A 185 14.76 0.55 11.59
N GLY A 186 15.62 1.58 11.58
CA GLY A 186 15.69 2.56 12.65
C GLY A 186 14.59 3.63 12.57
N ILE A 187 14.26 4.23 13.72
CA ILE A 187 13.32 5.34 13.83
C ILE A 187 14.05 6.61 14.26
N HIS A 188 14.08 7.62 13.39
CA HIS A 188 14.64 8.93 13.71
C HIS A 188 13.53 9.95 13.91
N LEU A 189 13.34 10.42 15.15
CA LEU A 189 12.36 11.43 15.52
C LEU A 189 12.96 12.83 15.44
N LEU A 190 12.36 13.70 14.63
CA LEU A 190 12.75 15.09 14.47
C LEU A 190 11.78 15.97 15.25
N SER A 191 12.18 16.33 16.47
CA SER A 191 11.36 17.09 17.41
C SER A 191 12.07 18.38 17.83
N GLY A 192 11.31 19.47 17.91
CA GLY A 192 11.78 20.79 18.30
C GLY A 192 11.86 21.78 17.12
N GLU A 193 11.86 23.06 17.43
CA GLU A 193 11.96 24.13 16.43
C GLU A 193 13.26 24.02 15.62
N GLY A 194 13.17 24.21 14.31
CA GLY A 194 14.29 24.20 13.38
C GLY A 194 14.87 22.83 13.03
N LYS A 195 14.50 21.75 13.74
CA LYS A 195 15.09 20.42 13.53
C LYS A 195 14.71 19.75 12.21
N SER A 196 13.64 20.20 11.57
CA SER A 196 13.19 19.70 10.26
C SER A 196 13.50 20.67 9.11
N ASP A 197 14.08 21.85 9.37
CA ASP A 197 14.28 22.89 8.35
C ASP A 197 15.17 22.41 7.21
N GLU A 198 16.23 21.64 7.53
CA GLU A 198 17.10 21.05 6.52
C GLU A 198 16.34 20.06 5.64
N ILE A 199 15.50 19.19 6.21
CA ILE A 199 14.69 18.24 5.45
C ILE A 199 13.63 18.97 4.62
N VAL A 200 12.99 20.00 5.16
CA VAL A 200 12.02 20.83 4.43
C VAL A 200 12.70 21.48 3.22
N SER A 201 13.86 22.10 3.42
CA SER A 201 14.65 22.74 2.36
C SER A 201 15.11 21.73 1.30
N ALA A 202 15.66 20.59 1.73
CA ALA A 202 16.12 19.52 0.84
C ALA A 202 14.96 18.93 0.03
N THR A 203 13.80 18.69 0.66
CA THR A 203 12.60 18.16 0.00
C THR A 203 12.05 19.15 -1.01
N ALA A 204 11.99 20.46 -0.67
CA ALA A 204 11.56 21.49 -1.60
C ALA A 204 12.47 21.59 -2.83
N LYS A 205 13.79 21.52 -2.61
CA LYS A 205 14.78 21.48 -3.70
C LYS A 205 14.62 20.25 -4.58
N ALA A 206 14.50 19.06 -3.98
CA ALA A 206 14.31 17.81 -4.71
C ALA A 206 13.02 17.82 -5.54
N ALA A 207 11.91 18.29 -4.95
CA ALA A 207 10.64 18.44 -5.65
C ALA A 207 10.77 19.38 -6.85
N ARG A 208 11.46 20.52 -6.69
CA ARG A 208 11.70 21.46 -7.80
C ARG A 208 12.47 20.80 -8.94
N ILE A 209 13.56 20.08 -8.63
CA ILE A 209 14.36 19.36 -9.63
C ILE A 209 13.50 18.34 -10.38
N GLN A 210 12.64 17.60 -9.67
CA GLN A 210 11.71 16.65 -10.29
C GLN A 210 10.68 17.34 -11.19
N TYR A 211 10.01 18.39 -10.71
CA TYR A 211 9.00 19.11 -11.50
C TYR A 211 9.57 19.84 -12.72
N GLU A 212 10.85 20.22 -12.69
CA GLU A 212 11.57 20.80 -13.83
C GLU A 212 12.03 19.74 -14.86
N ASN A 213 11.97 18.43 -14.52
CA ASN A 213 12.28 17.33 -15.43
C ASN A 213 11.05 16.93 -16.28
N PRO A 214 11.05 17.11 -17.61
CA PRO A 214 9.92 16.76 -18.46
C PRO A 214 9.57 15.26 -18.42
N ALA A 215 10.57 14.37 -18.34
CA ALA A 215 10.34 12.93 -18.30
C ALA A 215 9.60 12.52 -17.03
N PHE A 216 9.94 13.13 -15.89
CA PHE A 216 9.24 12.93 -14.62
C PHE A 216 7.79 13.42 -14.73
N MET A 217 7.58 14.59 -15.33
CA MET A 217 6.24 15.14 -15.50
C MET A 217 5.35 14.27 -16.38
N ASP A 218 5.90 13.63 -17.41
CA ASP A 218 5.15 12.73 -18.28
C ASP A 218 4.82 11.40 -17.60
N GLU A 219 5.77 10.82 -16.86
CA GLU A 219 5.54 9.66 -16.00
C GLU A 219 4.47 9.95 -14.93
N LEU A 220 4.57 11.09 -14.25
CA LEU A 220 3.61 11.50 -13.22
C LEU A 220 2.19 11.65 -13.79
N LYS A 221 2.04 12.33 -14.95
CA LYS A 221 0.74 12.48 -15.61
C LYS A 221 0.14 11.15 -16.07
N PHE A 222 0.98 10.20 -16.48
CA PHE A 222 0.52 8.87 -16.88
C PHE A 222 -0.15 8.13 -15.72
N TRP A 223 0.40 8.24 -14.51
CA TRP A 223 -0.12 7.55 -13.33
C TRP A 223 -1.22 8.31 -12.58
N ILE A 224 -1.24 9.63 -12.65
CA ILE A 224 -2.29 10.43 -12.04
C ILE A 224 -3.59 10.30 -12.85
N ARG A 225 -4.67 9.94 -12.15
CA ARG A 225 -6.03 10.02 -12.68
C ARG A 225 -6.56 11.43 -12.49
N PHE A 226 -6.77 12.15 -13.59
CA PHE A 226 -7.58 13.35 -13.58
C PHE A 226 -9.04 12.91 -13.59
N ASN A 227 -9.71 12.96 -12.44
CA ASN A 227 -11.16 12.76 -12.39
C ASN A 227 -11.81 13.76 -13.35
N ARG A 228 -12.58 13.25 -14.31
CA ARG A 228 -13.57 14.03 -15.05
C ARG A 228 -14.87 14.07 -14.27
#